data_AF-A0A518B754-F1
#
_entry.id   AF-A0A518B754-F1
#
_cell.length_a   1.000
_cell.length_b   1.000
_cell.length_c   1.000
_cell.angle_alpha   90.00
_cell.angle_beta   90.00
_cell.angle_gamma   90.00
#
_symmetry.space_group_name_H-M   'P 1'
#
loop_
_entity.id
_entity.type
_entity.pdbx_description
1 polymer ?
#
loop_
_entity_poly.entity_id
_entity_poly.type
_entity_poly.pdbx_seq_one_letter_code
_entity_poly.pdbx_strand_id
1 'polypeptide(L)'
;MRNWLFALVGSVALGTCTAQAGEMPCLECAAPITMEQACCDFKCLEPGKYEVTMIHPHTCCPVKVCFCLPCGCYELKCSDCLGTKMTFKYPGLFNDVVVKFKKDGSVVVKG
;
A
#
# COMPACT_ATOMS: atom_id res chain seq x y z
N MET A 1 -37.46 -15.40 39.86
CA MET A 1 -38.42 -15.94 38.89
C MET A 1 -38.44 -15.04 37.66
N ARG A 2 -38.15 -15.60 36.46
CA ARG A 2 -38.63 -15.19 35.10
C ARG A 2 -38.30 -13.74 34.63
N ASN A 3 -37.89 -13.43 33.40
CA ASN A 3 -37.54 -14.13 32.16
C ASN A 3 -36.90 -13.08 31.20
N TRP A 4 -35.88 -13.47 30.42
CA TRP A 4 -35.53 -13.13 29.02
C TRP A 4 -36.10 -11.87 28.31
N LEU A 5 -35.23 -11.06 27.67
CA LEU A 5 -35.20 -10.83 26.19
C LEU A 5 -33.97 -10.01 25.70
N PHE A 6 -33.56 -10.32 24.46
CA PHE A 6 -32.44 -9.83 23.64
C PHE A 6 -32.75 -8.55 22.82
N ALA A 7 -31.70 -8.05 22.12
CA ALA A 7 -31.65 -7.23 20.88
C ALA A 7 -31.28 -5.74 21.08
N LEU A 8 -30.43 -5.07 20.29
CA LEU A 8 -30.02 -5.14 18.86
C LEU A 8 -28.50 -4.81 18.75
N VAL A 9 -27.62 -5.57 18.09
CA VAL A 9 -27.40 -5.72 16.63
C VAL A 9 -27.36 -4.40 15.86
N GLY A 10 -26.17 -3.79 15.77
CA GLY A 10 -25.83 -2.78 14.77
C GLY A 10 -25.14 -3.45 13.59
N SER A 11 -25.86 -3.57 12.48
CA SER A 11 -25.42 -4.14 11.21
C SER A 11 -24.21 -3.39 10.63
N VAL A 12 -23.10 -4.08 10.41
CA VAL A 12 -22.06 -3.63 9.46
C VAL A 12 -22.32 -4.37 8.16
N ALA A 13 -22.62 -3.62 7.11
CA ALA A 13 -23.04 -4.13 5.82
C ALA A 13 -22.00 -5.09 5.22
N LEU A 14 -22.47 -6.26 4.81
CA LEU A 14 -21.80 -7.16 3.87
C LEU A 14 -21.59 -6.44 2.54
N GLY A 15 -20.36 -5.98 2.30
CA GLY A 15 -19.90 -5.64 0.96
C GLY A 15 -19.37 -6.91 0.28
N THR A 16 -20.11 -7.39 -0.71
CA THR A 16 -19.78 -8.51 -1.59
C THR A 16 -18.43 -8.30 -2.29
N CYS A 17 -17.52 -9.26 -2.12
CA CYS A 17 -16.26 -9.34 -2.85
C CYS A 17 -16.51 -9.95 -4.23
N THR A 18 -16.66 -9.12 -5.26
CA THR A 18 -16.55 -9.58 -6.66
C THR A 18 -15.12 -9.40 -7.10
N ALA A 19 -14.41 -10.52 -7.27
CA ALA A 19 -13.12 -10.57 -7.95
C ALA A 19 -13.34 -10.22 -9.44
N GLN A 20 -12.68 -9.16 -9.92
CA GLN A 20 -12.56 -8.89 -11.35
C GLN A 20 -11.13 -9.14 -11.82
N ALA A 21 -11.03 -10.04 -12.79
CA ALA A 21 -9.83 -10.41 -13.49
C ALA A 21 -9.40 -9.29 -14.45
N GLY A 22 -8.10 -8.97 -14.46
CA GLY A 22 -7.41 -8.51 -15.66
C GLY A 22 -7.67 -7.07 -16.10
N GLU A 23 -7.50 -6.10 -15.20
CA GLU A 23 -7.33 -4.69 -15.57
C GLU A 23 -6.10 -4.18 -14.84
N MET A 24 -5.07 -3.74 -15.57
CA MET A 24 -3.98 -2.97 -14.99
C MET A 24 -4.65 -1.70 -14.45
N PRO A 25 -4.69 -1.44 -13.13
CA PRO A 25 -5.36 -0.25 -12.64
C PRO A 25 -4.54 0.96 -13.10
N CYS A 26 -4.88 1.50 -14.27
CA CYS A 26 -4.51 2.84 -14.65
C CYS A 26 -5.24 3.75 -13.67
N LEU A 27 -4.53 4.11 -12.60
CA LEU A 27 -4.94 5.04 -11.55
C LEU A 27 -4.96 6.48 -12.10
N GLU A 28 -5.58 6.67 -13.27
CA GLU A 28 -5.56 7.89 -14.06
C GLU A 28 -6.65 8.86 -13.57
N CYS A 29 -6.65 9.13 -12.26
CA CYS A 29 -7.33 10.24 -11.56
C CYS A 29 -7.07 10.22 -10.03
N ALA A 30 -6.18 9.37 -9.52
CA ALA A 30 -5.87 9.38 -8.09
C ALA A 30 -5.00 10.59 -7.76
N ALA A 31 -5.49 11.42 -6.84
CA ALA A 31 -4.67 12.45 -6.22
C ALA A 31 -3.34 11.82 -5.76
N PRO A 32 -2.20 12.52 -5.90
CA PRO A 32 -0.92 11.99 -5.46
C PRO A 32 -1.01 11.55 -3.99
N ILE A 33 -0.67 10.30 -3.70
CA ILE A 33 -0.77 9.78 -2.34
C ILE A 33 0.46 10.17 -1.51
N THR A 34 0.26 10.46 -0.24
CA THR A 34 1.38 10.66 0.69
C THR A 34 2.03 9.34 1.04
N MET A 35 3.24 9.40 1.60
CA MET A 35 3.94 8.21 2.07
C MET A 35 3.16 7.47 3.17
N GLU A 36 2.53 8.19 4.09
CA GLU A 36 1.70 7.61 5.15
C GLU A 36 0.50 6.86 4.59
N GLN A 37 -0.17 7.44 3.59
CA GLN A 37 -1.29 6.81 2.91
C GLN A 37 -0.85 5.55 2.17
N ALA A 38 0.25 5.63 1.41
CA ALA A 38 0.86 4.47 0.75
C ALA A 38 1.24 3.37 1.76
N CYS A 39 1.74 3.72 2.94
CA CYS A 39 2.07 2.77 3.99
C CYS A 39 0.87 2.03 4.57
N CYS A 40 -0.32 2.61 4.52
CA CYS A 40 -1.56 1.96 4.91
C CYS A 40 -2.11 1.12 3.76
N ASP A 41 -2.20 1.71 2.56
CA ASP A 41 -2.81 1.09 1.38
C ASP A 41 -1.98 -0.09 0.87
N PHE A 42 -0.65 -0.01 0.98
CA PHE A 42 0.26 -1.01 0.41
C PHE A 42 0.52 -2.20 1.34
N LYS A 43 -0.18 -2.33 2.48
CA LYS A 43 -0.02 -3.48 3.37
C LYS A 43 -0.57 -4.79 2.78
N CYS A 44 -1.56 -4.69 1.89
CA CYS A 44 -2.31 -5.83 1.37
C CYS A 44 -2.37 -5.83 -0.17
N LEU A 45 -1.29 -5.40 -0.85
CA LEU A 45 -1.21 -5.50 -2.30
C LEU A 45 -1.01 -6.95 -2.72
N GLU A 46 -1.65 -7.28 -3.82
CA GLU A 46 -1.40 -8.52 -4.53
C GLU A 46 -0.01 -8.49 -5.19
N PRO A 47 0.58 -9.64 -5.56
CA PRO A 47 1.79 -9.64 -6.37
C PRO A 47 1.51 -9.10 -7.77
N GLY A 48 2.39 -8.22 -8.26
CA GLY A 48 2.16 -7.55 -9.54
C GLY A 48 3.10 -6.37 -9.79
N LYS A 49 2.89 -5.71 -10.93
CA LYS A 49 3.57 -4.46 -11.28
C LYS A 49 2.68 -3.29 -10.91
N TYR A 50 3.23 -2.35 -10.17
CA TYR A 50 2.52 -1.16 -9.69
C TYR A 50 3.16 0.09 -10.26
N GLU A 51 2.31 1.01 -10.70
CA GLU A 51 2.68 2.38 -11.06
C GLU A 51 1.80 3.31 -10.24
N VAL A 52 2.42 4.10 -9.37
CA VAL A 52 1.72 4.99 -8.42
C VAL A 52 2.32 6.37 -8.45
N THR A 53 1.48 7.39 -8.33
CA THR A 53 1.94 8.79 -8.18
C THR A 53 1.96 9.14 -6.71
N MET A 54 3.13 9.45 -6.17
CA MET A 54 3.33 9.74 -4.75
C MET A 54 3.86 11.16 -4.56
N ILE A 55 3.48 11.82 -3.47
CA ILE A 55 4.11 13.09 -3.07
C ILE A 55 5.50 12.79 -2.50
N HIS A 56 6.53 13.35 -3.12
CA HIS A 56 7.89 13.21 -2.66
C HIS A 56 8.09 13.98 -1.33
N PRO A 57 8.52 13.32 -0.24
CA PRO A 57 8.52 13.90 1.11
C PRO A 57 9.47 15.10 1.28
N HIS A 58 10.48 15.25 0.42
CA HIS A 58 11.41 16.38 0.47
C HIS A 58 11.07 17.55 -0.47
N THR A 59 10.57 17.27 -1.67
CA THR A 59 10.34 18.30 -2.69
C THR A 59 8.87 18.71 -2.73
N CYS A 60 7.99 17.97 -2.05
CA CYS A 60 6.54 18.12 -2.09
C CYS A 60 5.93 18.03 -3.50
N CYS A 61 6.71 17.53 -4.47
CA CYS A 61 6.26 17.36 -5.85
C CYS A 61 5.76 15.93 -6.07
N PRO A 62 4.74 15.74 -6.92
CA PRO A 62 4.32 14.40 -7.34
C PRO A 62 5.43 13.72 -8.15
N VAL A 63 5.73 12.48 -7.82
CA VAL A 63 6.68 11.62 -8.53
C VAL A 63 6.02 10.29 -8.83
N LYS A 64 6.18 9.82 -10.07
CA LYS A 64 5.72 8.50 -10.49
C LYS A 64 6.73 7.45 -10.02
N VAL A 65 6.26 6.44 -9.30
CA VAL A 65 7.05 5.34 -8.75
C VAL A 65 6.54 4.04 -9.32
N CYS A 66 7.44 3.27 -9.93
CA CYS A 66 7.13 1.96 -10.50
C CYS A 66 7.90 0.88 -9.74
N PHE A 67 7.21 -0.14 -9.24
CA PHE A 67 7.84 -1.27 -8.56
C PHE A 67 7.09 -2.58 -8.83
N CYS A 68 7.77 -3.70 -8.65
CA CYS A 68 7.21 -5.03 -8.83
C CYS A 68 7.19 -5.74 -7.47
N LEU A 69 6.03 -6.30 -7.09
CA LEU A 69 5.89 -7.13 -5.90
C LEU A 69 5.91 -8.60 -6.32
N PRO A 70 6.91 -9.39 -5.89
CA PRO A 70 6.93 -10.82 -6.14
C PRO A 70 5.80 -11.54 -5.38
N CYS A 71 5.47 -12.75 -5.85
CA CYS A 71 4.54 -13.65 -5.18
C CYS A 71 5.05 -14.01 -3.78
N GLY A 72 4.18 -13.92 -2.78
CA GLY A 72 4.48 -14.28 -1.41
C GLY A 72 3.91 -13.27 -0.43
N CYS A 73 3.84 -13.67 0.84
CA CYS A 73 3.50 -12.76 1.92
C CYS A 73 4.68 -11.83 2.19
N TYR A 74 4.42 -10.53 2.30
CA TYR A 74 5.41 -9.56 2.71
C TYR A 74 4.97 -8.79 3.95
N GLU A 75 5.95 -8.22 4.65
CA GLU A 75 5.74 -7.26 5.73
C GLU A 75 6.21 -5.88 5.26
N LEU A 76 5.27 -4.94 5.09
CA LEU A 76 5.60 -3.57 4.72
C LEU A 76 6.10 -2.79 5.94
N LYS A 77 7.31 -2.26 5.82
CA LYS A 77 7.91 -1.32 6.77
C LYS A 77 8.09 0.03 6.13
N CYS A 78 7.55 1.04 6.77
CA CYS A 78 7.79 2.43 6.44
C CYS A 78 8.74 3.05 7.45
N SER A 79 9.80 3.70 6.97
CA SER A 79 10.84 4.26 7.82
C SER A 79 10.50 5.69 8.24
N ASP A 80 10.48 5.87 9.57
CA ASP A 80 10.60 7.10 10.38
C ASP A 80 9.60 8.24 10.08
N CYS A 81 9.53 9.21 11.00
CA CYS A 81 8.54 10.30 11.02
C CYS A 81 8.48 11.17 9.74
N LEU A 82 9.46 11.05 8.82
CA LEU A 82 9.48 11.75 7.54
C LEU A 82 9.04 10.88 6.35
N GLY A 83 8.79 9.58 6.56
CA GLY A 83 8.27 8.67 5.54
C GLY A 83 9.09 8.68 4.26
N THR A 84 10.39 8.40 4.31
CA THR A 84 11.28 8.51 3.12
C THR A 84 11.66 7.17 2.51
N LYS A 85 11.28 6.06 3.14
CA LYS A 85 11.62 4.71 2.70
C LYS A 85 10.49 3.75 3.02
N MET A 86 10.06 2.99 2.01
CA MET A 86 9.20 1.83 2.13
C MET A 86 10.02 0.57 1.86
N THR A 87 9.77 -0.49 2.61
CA THR A 87 10.46 -1.77 2.47
C THR A 87 9.44 -2.89 2.60
N PHE A 88 9.22 -3.61 1.52
CA PHE A 88 8.42 -4.83 1.47
C PHE A 88 9.37 -5.99 1.80
N LYS A 89 9.29 -6.46 3.04
CA LYS A 89 10.12 -7.58 3.51
C LYS A 89 9.48 -8.90 3.17
N TYR A 90 10.19 -9.76 2.46
CA TYR A 90 9.66 -11.09 2.12
C TYR A 90 10.35 -12.16 2.98
N PRO A 91 9.73 -12.60 4.09
CA PRO A 91 10.33 -13.63 4.94
C PRO A 91 10.56 -14.93 4.15
N GLY A 92 11.81 -15.37 4.06
CA GLY A 92 12.21 -16.59 3.34
C GLY A 92 12.57 -16.39 1.86
N LEU A 93 12.47 -15.17 1.33
CA LEU A 93 13.01 -14.80 0.01
C LEU A 93 14.29 -13.96 0.20
N PHE A 94 15.19 -14.03 -0.77
CA PHE A 94 16.50 -13.35 -0.68
C PHE A 94 16.44 -11.86 -1.01
N ASN A 95 15.31 -11.36 -1.52
CA ASN A 95 15.18 -10.00 -2.02
C ASN A 95 14.00 -9.29 -1.36
N ASP A 96 14.29 -8.19 -0.67
CA ASP A 96 13.30 -7.22 -0.22
C ASP A 96 13.09 -6.17 -1.31
N VAL A 97 11.83 -5.75 -1.53
CA VAL A 97 11.55 -4.62 -2.42
C VAL A 97 11.65 -3.34 -1.59
N VAL A 98 12.53 -2.42 -1.97
CA VAL A 98 12.79 -1.18 -1.24
C VAL A 98 12.54 0.01 -2.16
N VAL A 99 11.63 0.89 -1.76
CA VAL A 99 11.40 2.18 -2.41
C VAL A 99 11.96 3.27 -1.51
N LYS A 100 12.94 4.05 -2.00
CA LYS A 100 13.61 5.11 -1.24
C LYS A 100 13.54 6.43 -1.97
N PHE A 101 13.05 7.45 -1.28
CA PHE A 101 13.03 8.84 -1.71
C PHE A 101 14.31 9.53 -1.22
N LYS A 102 15.07 10.12 -2.14
CA LYS A 102 16.32 10.83 -1.83
C LYS A 102 16.06 12.34 -1.75
N LYS A 103 16.92 13.06 -1.04
CA LYS A 103 16.79 14.52 -0.89
C LYS A 103 16.96 15.30 -2.20
N ASP A 104 17.60 14.71 -3.21
CA ASP A 104 17.77 15.27 -4.55
C ASP A 104 16.49 15.18 -5.42
N GLY A 105 15.40 14.61 -4.89
CA GLY A 105 14.15 14.39 -5.63
C GLY A 105 14.10 13.07 -6.38
N SER A 106 15.19 12.29 -6.38
CA SER A 106 15.26 11.00 -7.06
C SER A 106 14.59 9.91 -6.23
N VAL A 107 13.90 8.99 -6.90
CA VAL A 107 13.36 7.76 -6.28
C VAL A 107 14.20 6.57 -6.71
N VAL A 108 14.60 5.75 -5.75
CA VAL A 108 15.35 4.51 -5.98
C VAL A 108 14.48 3.34 -5.58
N VAL A 109 14.23 2.44 -6.54
CA VAL A 109 13.56 1.17 -6.32
C VAL A 109 14.60 0.06 -6.42
N LYS A 110 14.67 -0.81 -5.42
CA LYS A 110 15.47 -2.03 -5.41
C LYS A 110 14.53 -3.22 -5.22
N GLY A 111 14.80 -4.34 -5.88
CA GLY A 111 14.05 -5.59 -5.77
C GLY A 111 14.82 -6.74 -6.41
#